data_AF-A0A3N5HUQ9-F1
#
_entry.id   AF-A0A3N5HUQ9-F1
#
_cell.length_a   1.000
_cell.length_b   1.000
_cell.length_c   1.000
_cell.angle_alpha   90.00
_cell.angle_beta   90.00
_cell.angle_gamma   90.00
#
_symmetry.space_group_name_H-M   'P 1'
#
loop_
_entity.id
_entity.type
_entity.pdbx_description
1 polymer ?
#
loop_
_entity_poly.entity_id
_entity_poly.type
_entity_poly.pdbx_seq_one_letter_code
_entity_poly.pdbx_strand_id
1 'polypeptide(L)' 'MRTMQRFDQQLQRLRTHRGLMQVQLAVKTGLVRVYAAKLEQGEHRPDAGDVGAMHLAASPASRHEGNVGQAPAEA' A
#
# COMPACT_ATOMS: atom_id res chain seq x y z
N MET A 1 -18.79 10.57 -3.78
CA MET A 1 -17.37 10.36 -4.18
C MET A 1 -16.34 10.71 -3.08
N ARG A 2 -16.67 10.61 -1.77
CA ARG A 2 -15.72 10.95 -0.68
C ARG A 2 -14.98 9.74 -0.08
N THR A 3 -15.50 8.53 -0.27
CA THR A 3 -14.93 7.30 0.31
C THR A 3 -13.72 6.79 -0.47
N MET A 4 -13.71 6.93 -1.80
CA MET A 4 -12.57 6.55 -2.64
C MET A 4 -11.34 7.41 -2.34
N GLN A 5 -11.50 8.73 -2.22
CA GLN A 5 -10.43 9.70 -1.87
C GLN A 5 -9.87 9.55 -0.44
N ARG A 6 -10.48 8.72 0.40
CA ARG A 6 -9.92 8.41 1.72
C ARG A 6 -9.05 7.17 1.65
N PHE A 7 -9.44 6.18 0.84
CA PHE A 7 -8.75 4.91 0.76
C PHE A 7 -7.40 5.02 0.04
N ASP A 8 -7.37 5.68 -1.12
CA ASP A 8 -6.15 5.99 -1.88
C ASP A 8 -5.10 6.68 -1.01
N GLN A 9 -5.50 7.72 -0.28
CA GLN A 9 -4.63 8.47 0.63
C GLN A 9 -4.20 7.64 1.84
N GLN A 10 -5.09 6.83 2.41
CA GLN A 10 -4.76 5.95 3.53
C GLN A 10 -3.75 4.88 3.12
N LEU A 11 -3.93 4.29 1.94
CA LEU A 11 -3.03 3.28 1.40
C LEU A 11 -1.65 3.88 1.10
N GLN A 12 -1.61 5.05 0.46
CA GLN A 12 -0.37 5.75 0.19
C GLN A 12 0.37 6.16 1.47
N ARG A 13 -0.35 6.65 2.49
CA ARG A 13 0.23 6.99 3.81
C ARG A 13 0.76 5.77 4.53
N LEU A 14 0.03 4.65 4.48
CA LEU A 14 0.49 3.39 5.05
C LEU A 14 1.81 2.96 4.40
N ARG A 15 1.88 3.03 3.07
CA ARG A 15 3.07 2.68 2.30
C ARG A 15 4.26 3.56 2.66
N THR A 16 4.10 4.88 2.63
CA THR A 16 5.20 5.83 2.91
C THR A 16 5.65 5.80 4.36
N HIS A 17 4.72 5.74 5.32
CA HIS A 17 5.05 5.67 6.75
C HIS A 17 5.78 4.37 7.12
N ARG A 18 5.60 3.30 6.34
CA ARG A 18 6.32 2.04 6.53
C ARG A 18 7.56 1.90 5.63
N GLY A 19 7.91 2.93 4.87
CA GLY A 19 9.05 2.89 3.95
C GLY A 19 8.92 1.83 2.87
N LEU A 20 7.70 1.44 2.51
CA LEU A 20 7.45 0.36 1.56
C LEU A 20 7.54 0.87 0.12
N MET A 21 8.24 0.12 -0.72
CA MET A 21 8.10 0.21 -2.17
C MET A 21 6.75 -0.36 -2.61
N GLN A 22 6.31 0.01 -3.81
CA GLN A 22 5.04 -0.50 -4.38
C GLN A 22 4.97 -2.04 -4.40
N VAL A 23 6.10 -2.70 -4.69
CA VAL A 23 6.18 -4.17 -4.73
C VAL A 23 6.05 -4.78 -3.33
N GLN A 24 6.60 -4.15 -2.30
CA GLN A 24 6.48 -4.61 -0.92
C GLN A 24 5.06 -4.41 -0.40
N LEU A 25 4.43 -3.29 -0.74
CA LEU A 25 3.02 -3.07 -0.44
C LEU A 25 2.17 -4.19 -1.06
N ALA A 26 2.36 -4.44 -2.36
CA ALA A 26 1.65 -5.48 -3.11
C ALA A 26 1.81 -6.87 -2.48
N VAL A 27 3.04 -7.25 -2.11
CA VAL A 27 3.30 -8.53 -1.42
C VAL A 27 2.60 -8.59 -0.07
N LYS A 28 2.65 -7.51 0.74
CA LYS A 28 2.00 -7.47 2.05
C LYS A 28 0.48 -7.50 1.98
N THR A 29 -0.10 -6.92 0.94
CA THR A 29 -1.56 -6.87 0.73
C THR A 29 -2.07 -8.05 -0.09
N GLY A 30 -1.19 -8.87 -0.68
CA GLY A 30 -1.58 -9.91 -1.63
C GLY A 30 -2.13 -9.37 -2.95
N LEU A 31 -1.93 -8.07 -3.22
CA LEU A 31 -2.40 -7.40 -4.43
C LEU A 31 -1.37 -7.47 -5.54
N VAL A 32 -1.82 -7.33 -6.78
CA VAL A 32 -0.91 -7.12 -7.92
C VAL A 32 -0.34 -5.70 -7.85
N ARG A 33 0.98 -5.52 -8.09
CA ARG A 33 1.67 -4.22 -8.01
C ARG A 33 0.96 -3.10 -8.77
N VAL A 34 0.55 -3.36 -10.01
CA VAL A 34 -0.16 -2.38 -10.86
C VAL A 34 -1.52 -2.03 -10.28
N TYR A 35 -2.22 -3.02 -9.73
CA TYR A 35 -3.52 -2.82 -9.10
C TYR A 35 -3.39 -1.97 -7.82
N ALA A 36 -2.40 -2.26 -6.97
CA ALA A 36 -2.11 -1.45 -5.79
C ALA A 36 -1.77 0.01 -6.15
N ALA A 37 -1.05 0.25 -7.25
CA ALA A 37 -0.78 1.60 -7.74
C ALA A 37 -2.05 2.34 -8.18
N LYS A 38 -2.94 1.67 -8.92
CA LYS A 38 -4.23 2.25 -9.34
C LYS A 38 -5.15 2.56 -8.16
N LEU A 39 -5.10 1.75 -7.09
CA LEU A 39 -5.80 2.03 -5.84
C LEU A 39 -5.22 3.28 -5.15
N GLU A 40 -3.90 3.44 -5.08
CA GLU A 40 -3.26 4.65 -4.52
C GLU A 40 -3.50 5.92 -5.36
N GLN A 41 -3.76 5.78 -6.66
CA GLN A 41 -4.09 6.88 -7.57
C GLN A 41 -5.60 7.20 -7.59
N GLY A 42 -6.43 6.40 -6.90
CA GLY A 42 -7.89 6.53 -6.95
C GLY A 42 -8.52 6.14 -8.30
N GLU A 43 -7.75 5.57 -9.21
CA GLU A 43 -8.19 5.11 -10.54
C GLU A 43 -9.04 3.84 -10.45
N HIS A 44 -8.95 3.10 -9.34
CA HIS A 44 -9.77 1.93 -9.08
C HIS A 44 -10.57 2.09 -7.79
N ARG A 45 -11.82 1.59 -7.81
CA ARG A 45 -12.66 1.55 -6.61
C ARG A 45 -12.26 0.37 -5.74
N PRO A 46 -11.91 0.58 -4.47
CA PRO A 46 -11.61 -0.51 -3.56
C PRO A 46 -12.87 -1.32 -3.28
N ASP A 47 -12.71 -2.63 -3.24
CA ASP A 47 -13.72 -3.54 -2.73
C ASP A 47 -13.48 -3.89 -1.25
N ALA A 48 -14.31 -4.77 -0.69
CA ALA A 48 -14.17 -5.19 0.70
C ALA A 48 -12.85 -5.96 0.97
N GLY A 49 -12.34 -6.68 -0.03
CA GLY A 49 -11.06 -7.39 0.04
C GLY A 49 -9.89 -6.42 0.13
N ASP A 50 -9.92 -5.33 -0.63
CA ASP A 50 -8.89 -4.28 -0.60
C ASP A 50 -8.76 -3.62 0.78
N VAL A 51 -9.91 -3.38 1.44
CA VAL A 51 -9.95 -2.83 2.81
C VAL A 51 -9.37 -3.82 3.83
N GLY A 52 -9.71 -5.12 3.70
CA GLY A 52 -9.14 -6.18 4.53
C GLY A 52 -7.62 -6.30 4.35
N ALA A 53 -7.16 -6.25 3.09
CA ALA A 53 -5.74 -6.31 2.74
C ALA A 53 -4.95 -5.12 3.32
N MET A 54 -5.52 -3.90 3.28
CA MET A 54 -4.92 -2.73 3.92
C MET A 54 -4.78 -2.90 5.44
N HIS A 55 -5.80 -3.46 6.11
CA HIS A 55 -5.76 -3.72 7.55
C HIS A 55 -4.67 -4.75 7.92
N LEU A 56 -4.49 -5.79 7.09
CA LEU A 56 -3.41 -6.76 7.24
C LEU A 56 -2.04 -6.09 7.08
N ALA A 57 -1.87 -5.26 6.05
CA ALA A 57 -0.63 -4.51 5.82
C ALA A 57 -0.33 -3.47 6.92
N ALA A 58 -1.36 -3.00 7.64
CA ALA A 58 -1.24 -2.11 8.80
C ALA A 58 -0.93 -2.85 10.12
N SER A 59 -0.96 -4.18 10.15
CA SER A 59 -0.64 -4.94 11.36
C SER A 59 0.89 -4.97 11.63
N PRO A 60 1.34 -4.84 12.89
CA PRO A 60 2.77 -4.84 13.23
C PRO A 60 3.45 -6.21 13.14
N ALA A 61 2.69 -7.30 12.97
CA ALA A 61 3.19 -8.68 13.00
C ALA A 61 4.04 -9.10 11.78
N SER A 62 4.06 -8.31 10.70
CA SER A 62 4.82 -8.61 9.49
C SER A 62 6.25 -8.04 9.55
N ARG A 63 6.98 -8.35 10.63
CA ARG A 63 8.41 -8.04 10.80
C ARG A 63 9.26 -9.08 10.07
N HIS A 64 9.08 -9.18 8.76
CA HIS A 64 10.05 -9.85 7.89
C HIS A 64 10.26 -8.96 6.67
N GLU A 65 11.09 -7.94 6.83
CA GLU A 65 11.61 -7.15 5.71
C GLU A 65 13.11 -7.05 5.96
N GLY A 66 13.83 -8.00 5.36
CA GLY A 66 15.25 -7.84 5.12
C GLY A 66 15.46 -6.58 4.30
N ASN A 67 16.38 -5.76 4.78
CA ASN A 67 16.93 -4.59 4.14
C ASN A 67 17.44 -4.90 2.72
N VAL A 68 16.60 -4.70 1.69
CA VAL A 68 17.05 -4.67 0.29
C VAL A 68 16.37 -3.49 -0.41
N GLY A 69 17.17 -2.44 -0.67
CA GLY A 69 16.82 -1.41 -1.64
C GLY A 69 16.19 -0.15 -1.07
N GLN A 70 16.85 0.52 -0.12
CA GLN A 70 16.60 1.93 0.15
C GLN A 70 17.20 2.76 -0.99
N ALA A 71 16.43 3.00 -2.06
CA ALA A 71 16.77 4.02 -3.04
C ALA A 71 16.45 5.40 -2.44
N PRO A 72 17.38 6.38 -2.50
CA PRO A 72 17.14 7.71 -1.96
C PRO A 72 16.04 8.41 -2.76
N ALA A 73 15.14 9.10 -2.05
CA ALA A 73 14.30 10.11 -2.67
C ALA A 73 15.22 11.23 -3.17
N GLU A 74 15.25 11.45 -4.49
CA GLU A 74 16.00 12.53 -5.10
C GLU A 74 15.48 13.90 -4.62
N ALA A 75 16.42 14.84 -4.55
CA ALA A 75 16.39 16.14 -3.86
C ALA A 75 15.48 17.20 -4.49
#